data_AF-A0A6M0JX75-F1
#
_entry.id   AF-A0A6M0JX75-F1
#
_cell.length_a   1.000
_cell.length_b   1.000
_cell.length_c   1.000
_cell.angle_alpha   90.00
_cell.angle_beta   90.00
_cell.angle_gamma   90.00
#
_symmetry.space_group_name_H-M   'P 1'
#
loop_
_entity.id
_entity.type
_entity.pdbx_description
1 polymer ?
#
loop_
_entity_poly.entity_id
_entity_poly.type
_entity_poly.pdbx_seq_one_letter_code
_entity_poly.pdbx_strand_id
1 'polypeptide(L)'
;MQDRPVIKTAIPRHRYQLGGHMAALLGDIESDDGRAYRYILAFVPAGQSEPVLYVCSETAPPAERADGAYRLRVVGELMSEVADTDDRWGDLETFAEQALKTGAQMLGLSSAQIVKLM
;
A
#
# COMPACT_ATOMS: atom_id res chain seq x y z
N MET A 1 4.18 11.75 9.10
CA MET A 1 3.13 11.34 8.14
C MET A 1 1.71 11.51 8.70
N GLN A 2 0.93 12.38 8.07
CA GLN A 2 -0.53 12.50 8.29
C GLN A 2 -1.26 11.32 7.62
N ASP A 3 -2.41 10.88 8.16
CA ASP A 3 -3.23 9.78 7.59
C ASP A 3 -2.59 8.38 7.54
N ARG A 4 -1.47 8.17 8.24
CA ARG A 4 -0.81 6.86 8.38
C ARG A 4 -1.82 5.81 8.86
N PRO A 5 -1.88 4.61 8.22
CA PRO A 5 -2.73 3.52 8.68
C PRO A 5 -2.49 3.16 10.16
N VAL A 6 -3.55 3.08 10.95
CA VAL A 6 -3.49 2.67 12.36
C VAL A 6 -3.77 1.18 12.44
N ILE A 7 -2.77 0.36 12.14
CA ILE A 7 -2.87 -1.10 12.07
C ILE A 7 -2.83 -1.70 13.50
N LYS A 8 -3.88 -2.43 13.90
CA LYS A 8 -3.89 -3.24 15.12
C LYS A 8 -3.23 -4.58 14.89
N THR A 9 -3.64 -5.28 13.84
CA THR A 9 -3.08 -6.58 13.44
C THR A 9 -3.04 -6.70 11.92
N ALA A 10 -2.08 -7.47 11.41
CA ALA A 10 -1.97 -7.80 10.00
C ALA A 10 -1.10 -9.05 9.80
N ILE A 11 -1.34 -9.78 8.72
CA ILE A 11 -0.53 -10.92 8.29
C ILE A 11 0.38 -10.50 7.14
N PRO A 12 1.72 -10.57 7.29
CA PRO A 12 2.64 -10.39 6.18
C PRO A 12 2.41 -11.44 5.10
N ARG A 13 2.16 -10.99 3.87
CA ARG A 13 1.96 -11.84 2.69
C ARG A 13 3.24 -12.00 1.90
N HIS A 14 3.88 -10.88 1.57
CA HIS A 14 5.12 -10.82 0.80
C HIS A 14 6.02 -9.72 1.32
N ARG A 15 7.32 -9.86 1.03
CA ARG A 15 8.31 -8.82 1.24
C ARG A 15 9.04 -8.57 -0.06
N TYR A 16 9.38 -7.32 -0.31
CA TYR A 16 10.13 -6.91 -1.47
C TYR A 16 11.29 -6.03 -1.05
N GLN A 17 12.34 -6.06 -1.85
CA GLN A 17 13.44 -5.10 -1.79
C GLN A 17 13.44 -4.30 -3.09
N LEU A 18 13.53 -2.97 -2.98
CA LEU A 18 13.66 -2.06 -4.11
C LEU A 18 14.56 -0.87 -3.74
N GLY A 19 15.70 -0.78 -4.41
CA GLY A 19 16.73 0.21 -4.09
C GLY A 19 17.13 0.15 -2.62
N GLY A 20 17.10 1.29 -1.93
CA GLY A 20 17.37 1.41 -0.50
C GLY A 20 16.17 1.17 0.41
N HIS A 21 15.09 0.54 -0.07
CA HIS A 21 13.85 0.34 0.70
C HIS A 21 13.43 -1.12 0.73
N MET A 22 12.79 -1.49 1.84
CA MET A 22 12.01 -2.71 1.99
C MET A 22 10.53 -2.35 1.83
N ALA A 23 9.78 -3.20 1.14
CA ALA A 23 8.32 -3.08 1.08
C ALA A 23 7.66 -4.35 1.65
N ALA A 24 6.81 -4.18 2.66
CA ALA A 24 6.06 -5.27 3.28
C ALA A 24 4.61 -5.23 2.81
N LEU A 25 4.17 -6.28 2.13
CA LEU A 25 2.77 -6.47 1.74
C LEU A 25 2.03 -7.18 2.87
N LEU A 26 0.98 -6.54 3.35
CA LEU A 26 0.16 -6.97 4.47
C LEU A 26 -1.25 -7.29 3.97
N GLY A 27 -1.87 -8.32 4.54
CA GLY A 27 -3.28 -8.67 4.36
C GLY A 27 -3.88 -9.15 5.69
N ASP A 28 -5.16 -9.51 5.69
CA ASP A 28 -5.92 -9.82 6.93
C ASP A 28 -5.73 -8.71 7.99
N ILE A 29 -6.05 -7.47 7.60
CA ILE A 29 -5.72 -6.28 8.37
C ILE A 29 -6.90 -5.88 9.25
N GLU A 30 -6.63 -5.64 10.53
CA GLU A 30 -7.52 -4.90 11.43
C GLU A 30 -6.91 -3.52 11.70
N SER A 31 -7.71 -2.46 11.55
CA SER A 31 -7.29 -1.06 11.72
C SER A 31 -8.20 -0.30 12.69
N ASP A 32 -7.70 0.82 13.23
CA ASP A 32 -8.41 1.72 14.16
C ASP A 32 -8.69 3.12 13.59
N ASP A 33 -8.43 3.33 12.30
CA ASP A 33 -8.60 4.60 11.60
C ASP A 33 -9.92 4.71 10.82
N GLY A 34 -10.80 3.72 10.98
CA GLY A 34 -12.10 3.66 10.30
C GLY A 34 -12.04 3.25 8.83
N ARG A 35 -10.86 2.87 8.29
CA ARG A 35 -10.71 2.38 6.91
C ARG A 35 -10.60 0.87 6.89
N ALA A 36 -11.42 0.21 6.07
CA ALA A 36 -11.37 -1.24 5.89
C ALA A 36 -10.33 -1.60 4.83
N TYR A 37 -9.13 -1.99 5.26
CA TYR A 37 -8.04 -2.34 4.36
C TYR A 37 -8.12 -3.80 3.91
N ARG A 38 -8.08 -4.01 2.60
CA ARG A 38 -7.88 -5.33 2.00
C ARG A 38 -6.39 -5.68 2.00
N TYR A 39 -5.55 -4.76 1.51
CA TYR A 39 -4.10 -4.90 1.48
C TYR A 39 -3.42 -3.57 1.79
N ILE A 40 -2.22 -3.64 2.37
CA ILE A 40 -1.33 -2.49 2.56
C ILE A 40 0.07 -2.90 2.10
N LEU A 41 0.71 -2.08 1.28
CA LEU A 41 2.13 -2.17 0.97
C LEU A 41 2.85 -1.01 1.66
N ALA A 42 3.64 -1.32 2.69
CA ALA A 42 4.36 -0.34 3.49
C ALA A 42 5.84 -0.30 3.10
N PHE A 43 6.36 0.87 2.74
CA PHE A 43 7.74 1.09 2.32
C PHE A 43 8.57 1.66 3.47
N VAL A 44 9.62 0.95 3.86
CA VAL A 44 10.53 1.30 4.96
C VAL A 44 11.93 1.52 4.40
N PRO A 45 12.57 2.68 4.61
CA PRO A 45 13.95 2.89 4.24
C PRO A 45 14.89 1.94 5.00
N ALA A 46 15.97 1.50 4.35
CA ALA A 46 16.96 0.63 4.98
C ALA A 46 17.51 1.28 6.27
N GLY A 47 17.57 0.50 7.35
CA GLY A 47 18.02 0.96 8.66
C GLY A 47 16.99 1.73 9.47
N GLN A 48 15.78 1.94 8.94
CA GLN A 48 14.66 2.52 9.69
C GLN A 48 13.63 1.46 10.09
N SER A 49 12.80 1.78 11.08
CA SER A 49 11.70 0.93 11.54
C SER A 49 10.33 1.43 11.09
N GLU A 50 10.20 2.73 10.78
CA GLU A 50 8.92 3.33 10.41
C GLU A 50 8.77 3.46 8.90
N PRO A 51 7.60 3.08 8.33
CA PRO A 51 7.34 3.29 6.92
C PRO A 51 7.18 4.78 6.58
N VAL A 52 7.71 5.17 5.41
CA VAL A 52 7.65 6.53 4.85
C VAL A 52 6.61 6.68 3.75
N LEU A 53 6.06 5.57 3.27
CA LEU A 53 5.00 5.52 2.27
C LEU A 53 4.14 4.27 2.48
N TYR A 54 2.84 4.42 2.30
CA TYR A 54 1.90 3.32 2.21
C TYR A 54 1.13 3.43 0.89
N VAL A 55 0.97 2.31 0.22
CA VAL A 55 -0.06 2.15 -0.81
C VAL A 55 -1.08 1.16 -0.27
N CYS A 56 -2.35 1.48 -0.35
CA CYS A 56 -3.43 0.76 0.30
C CYS A 56 -4.51 0.38 -0.71
N SER A 57 -5.04 -0.82 -0.58
CA SER A 57 -6.34 -1.21 -1.14
C SER A 57 -7.35 -1.15 0.00
N GLU A 58 -8.29 -0.21 -0.06
CA GLU A 58 -9.35 -0.04 0.94
C GLU A 58 -10.72 -0.25 0.31
N THR A 59 -11.69 -0.79 1.06
CA THR A 59 -13.06 -0.94 0.56
C THR A 59 -13.65 0.44 0.23
N ALA A 60 -14.22 0.58 -0.97
CA ALA A 60 -14.89 1.79 -1.38
C ALA A 60 -16.14 2.05 -0.52
N PRO A 61 -16.40 3.30 -0.12
CA PRO A 61 -17.62 3.65 0.59
C PRO A 61 -18.83 3.42 -0.32
N PRO A 62 -20.02 3.19 0.24
CA PRO A 62 -21.21 2.87 -0.55
C PRO A 62 -21.51 3.81 -1.73
N ALA A 63 -21.19 5.10 -1.59
CA ALA A 63 -21.43 6.11 -2.61
C ALA A 63 -20.57 5.96 -3.89
N GLU A 64 -19.42 5.28 -3.80
CA GLU A 64 -18.44 5.15 -4.90
C GLU A 64 -18.34 3.72 -5.45
N ARG A 65 -19.13 2.79 -4.91
CA ARG A 65 -19.11 1.38 -5.34
C ARG A 65 -19.54 1.15 -6.79
N ALA A 66 -20.14 2.15 -7.43
CA ALA A 66 -20.44 2.10 -8.86
C ALA A 66 -19.16 2.05 -9.71
N ASP A 67 -18.07 2.64 -9.21
CA ASP A 67 -16.77 2.70 -9.89
C ASP A 67 -15.88 1.49 -9.55
N GLY A 68 -16.14 0.85 -8.42
CA GLY A 68 -15.47 -0.39 -7.98
C GLY A 68 -15.60 -0.61 -6.47
N ALA A 69 -15.47 -1.86 -6.04
CA ALA A 69 -15.56 -2.24 -4.63
C ALA A 69 -14.35 -1.80 -3.80
N TYR A 70 -13.24 -1.42 -4.44
CA TYR A 70 -11.98 -1.08 -3.78
C TYR A 70 -11.37 0.20 -4.35
N ARG A 71 -10.65 0.93 -3.50
CA ARG A 71 -9.87 2.11 -3.82
C ARG A 71 -8.38 1.83 -3.65
N LEU A 72 -7.58 2.33 -4.59
CA LEU A 72 -6.14 2.45 -4.46
C LEU A 72 -5.81 3.81 -3.85
N ARG A 73 -5.37 3.81 -2.59
CA ARG A 73 -4.93 5.02 -1.87
C ARG A 73 -3.43 5.04 -1.71
N VAL A 74 -2.85 6.23 -1.81
CA VAL A 74 -1.47 6.48 -1.41
C VAL A 74 -1.43 7.39 -0.18
N VAL A 75 -0.56 7.07 0.76
CA VAL A 75 -0.32 7.85 1.99
C VAL A 75 1.19 8.02 2.15
N GLY A 76 1.67 9.23 1.94
CA GLY A 76 3.07 9.60 2.16
C GLY A 76 3.19 10.83 3.06
N GLU A 77 4.42 11.29 3.30
CA GLU A 77 4.66 12.41 4.22
C GLU A 77 3.98 13.71 3.79
N LEU A 78 3.92 13.96 2.47
CA LEU A 78 3.42 15.21 1.89
C LEU A 78 1.96 15.15 1.44
N MET A 79 1.42 13.96 1.16
CA MET A 79 0.09 13.80 0.59
C MET A 79 -0.57 12.48 0.96
N SER A 80 -1.90 12.51 1.07
CA SER A 80 -2.75 11.32 1.08
C SER A 80 -3.88 11.50 0.07
N GLU A 81 -3.95 10.60 -0.91
CA GLU A 81 -4.92 10.69 -2.01
C GLU A 81 -5.43 9.31 -2.46
N VAL A 82 -6.65 9.29 -2.99
CA VAL A 82 -7.17 8.13 -3.73
C VAL A 82 -6.73 8.30 -5.18
N ALA A 83 -5.89 7.39 -5.65
CA ALA A 83 -5.34 7.41 -7.00
C ALA A 83 -6.25 6.71 -8.02
N ASP A 84 -7.01 5.70 -7.60
CA ASP A 84 -7.93 4.95 -8.47
C ASP A 84 -9.03 4.22 -7.66
N THR A 85 -10.12 3.86 -8.30
CA THR A 85 -11.22 3.03 -7.74
C THR A 85 -11.60 1.96 -8.76
N ASP A 86 -11.44 0.69 -8.42
CA ASP A 86 -11.69 -0.45 -9.32
C ASP A 86 -11.74 -1.77 -8.52
N ASP A 87 -12.52 -2.76 -8.99
CA ASP A 87 -12.60 -4.09 -8.38
C ASP A 87 -11.27 -4.86 -8.37
N ARG A 88 -10.39 -4.58 -9.34
CA ARG A 88 -9.08 -5.25 -9.48
C ARG A 88 -8.17 -5.04 -8.28
N TRP A 89 -8.37 -3.98 -7.50
CA TRP A 89 -7.61 -3.74 -6.27
C TRP A 89 -7.93 -4.73 -5.14
N GLY A 90 -8.97 -5.56 -5.32
CA GLY A 90 -9.24 -6.72 -4.47
C GLY A 90 -8.34 -7.92 -4.72
N ASP A 91 -7.65 -7.98 -5.87
CA ASP A 91 -6.69 -9.04 -6.20
C ASP A 91 -5.30 -8.72 -5.65
N LEU A 92 -4.67 -9.68 -4.99
CA LEU A 92 -3.42 -9.47 -4.26
C LEU A 92 -2.24 -9.18 -5.19
N GLU A 93 -2.07 -9.95 -6.26
CA GLU A 93 -0.92 -9.80 -7.16
C GLU A 93 -1.07 -8.54 -8.03
N THR A 94 -2.29 -8.25 -8.51
CA THR A 94 -2.60 -7.02 -9.26
C THR A 94 -2.35 -5.78 -8.41
N PHE A 95 -2.84 -5.78 -7.16
CA PHE A 95 -2.55 -4.69 -6.22
C PHE A 95 -1.05 -4.57 -5.95
N ALA A 96 -0.36 -5.67 -5.64
CA ALA A 96 1.06 -5.64 -5.30
C ALA A 96 1.90 -5.07 -6.44
N GLU A 97 1.64 -5.49 -7.69
CA GLU A 97 2.34 -4.97 -8.86
C GLU A 97 2.16 -3.46 -9.01
N GLN A 98 0.91 -2.97 -8.96
CA GLN A 98 0.64 -1.54 -9.09
C GLN A 98 1.23 -0.75 -7.91
N ALA A 99 1.08 -1.25 -6.69
CA ALA A 99 1.56 -0.60 -5.49
C ALA A 99 3.09 -0.46 -5.48
N LEU A 100 3.82 -1.47 -5.94
CA LEU A 100 5.27 -1.42 -6.11
C LEU A 100 5.68 -0.37 -7.15
N LYS A 101 4.99 -0.32 -8.30
CA LYS A 101 5.23 0.70 -9.34
C LYS A 101 4.99 2.11 -8.82
N THR A 102 3.85 2.34 -8.17
CA THR A 102 3.48 3.64 -7.59
C THR A 102 4.47 4.05 -6.50
N GLY A 103 4.85 3.13 -5.60
CA GLY A 103 5.81 3.42 -4.55
C GLY A 103 7.22 3.70 -5.07
N ALA A 104 7.67 2.94 -6.07
CA ALA A 104 8.94 3.20 -6.72
C ALA A 104 8.97 4.59 -7.37
N GLN A 105 7.89 5.00 -8.06
CA GLN A 105 7.79 6.33 -8.66
C GLN A 105 7.87 7.43 -7.60
N MET A 106 7.07 7.33 -6.53
CA MET A 106 6.99 8.37 -5.50
C MET A 106 8.27 8.52 -4.68
N LEU A 107 9.03 7.43 -4.51
CA LEU A 107 10.30 7.44 -3.79
C LEU A 107 11.49 7.75 -4.70
N GLY A 108 11.28 8.03 -5.99
CA GLY A 108 12.36 8.27 -6.96
C GLY A 108 13.22 7.02 -7.26
N LEU A 109 12.63 5.84 -7.14
CA LEU A 109 13.25 4.52 -7.32
C LEU A 109 12.80 3.82 -8.61
N SER A 110 12.26 4.54 -9.60
CA SER A 110 11.66 3.95 -10.82
C SER A 110 12.62 3.07 -11.64
N SER A 111 13.93 3.25 -11.50
CA SER A 111 14.96 2.43 -12.14
C SER A 111 15.49 1.29 -11.26
N ALA A 112 15.05 1.20 -10.01
CA ALA A 112 15.49 0.17 -9.10
C ALA A 112 14.87 -1.18 -9.45
N GLN A 113 15.68 -2.24 -9.36
CA GLN A 113 15.16 -3.60 -9.47
C GLN A 113 14.29 -3.92 -8.26
N ILE A 114 13.10 -4.44 -8.51
CA ILE A 114 12.22 -4.99 -7.48
C ILE A 114 12.53 -6.48 -7.33
N VAL A 115 12.86 -6.90 -6.11
CA VAL A 115 13.14 -8.30 -5.77
C VAL A 115 12.09 -8.76 -4.76
N LYS A 116 11.29 -9.76 -5.11
CA LYS A 116 10.40 -10.47 -4.17
C LYS A 116 11.26 -11.38 -3.30
N LEU A 117 11.18 -11.20 -1.99
CA LEU A 117 11.94 -11.98 -1.01
C LEU A 117 11.13 -13.22 -0.61
N MET A 118 11.84 -14.31 -0.31
CA MET A 118 11.24 -15.59 0.14
C MET A 118 10.60 -15.45 1.52
#